data_AF-V4J119-F1
#
_entry.id   AF-V4J119-F1
#
_cell.length_a   1.000
_cell.length_b   1.000
_cell.length_c   1.000
_cell.angle_alpha   90.00
_cell.angle_beta   90.00
_cell.angle_gamma   90.00
#
_symmetry.space_group_name_H-M   'P 1'
#
loop_
_entity.id
_entity.type
_entity.pdbx_description
1 polymer ?
#
loop_
_entity_poly.entity_id
_entity_poly.type
_entity_poly.pdbx_seq_one_letter_code
_entity_poly.pdbx_strand_id
1 'polypeptide(L)' 'MPKGPQGQQRPADVIGNCVHIARIATGGEQETTLQHPAKRKSGKAGARARQENTTAAQRSKIARKAANARWG' A
#
# COMPACT_ATOMS: atom_id res chain seq x y z
N MET A 1 -1.00 0.20 -24.10
CA MET A 1 -1.33 1.20 -23.05
C MET A 1 -1.08 2.61 -23.57
N PRO A 2 -2.06 3.52 -23.46
CA PRO A 2 -1.85 4.93 -23.79
C PRO A 2 -0.81 5.54 -22.85
N LYS A 3 0.21 6.19 -23.41
CA LYS A 3 1.19 6.96 -22.64
C LYS A 3 0.57 8.29 -22.20
N GLY A 4 1.02 8.84 -21.08
CA GLY A 4 0.62 10.19 -20.68
C GLY A 4 1.27 11.27 -21.56
N PRO A 5 0.90 12.55 -21.38
CA PRO A 5 1.39 13.67 -22.18
C PRO A 5 2.92 13.86 -22.14
N GLN A 6 3.61 13.26 -21.16
CA GLN A 6 5.07 13.27 -21.03
C GLN A 6 5.70 11.89 -21.31
N GLY A 7 4.98 10.98 -21.98
CA GLY A 7 5.47 9.63 -22.28
C GLY A 7 5.47 8.67 -21.09
N GLN A 8 4.94 9.09 -19.93
CA GLN A 8 4.89 8.27 -18.73
C GLN A 8 4.01 7.03 -18.94
N GLN A 9 4.51 5.89 -18.47
CA GLN A 9 3.71 4.69 -18.39
C GLN A 9 2.65 4.88 -17.29
N ARG A 10 1.39 4.60 -17.62
CA ARG A 10 0.32 4.66 -16.62
C ARG A 10 0.59 3.61 -15.54
N PRO A 11 0.35 3.92 -14.25
CA PRO A 11 0.53 2.96 -13.16
C PRO A 11 -0.27 1.67 -13.33
N ALA A 12 -1.40 1.73 -14.06
CA ALA A 12 -2.23 0.58 -14.39
C ALA A 12 -2.92 0.77 -15.75
N ASP A 13 -3.25 -0.34 -16.40
CA ASP A 13 -4.09 -0.37 -17.60
C ASP A 13 -5.57 -0.44 -17.21
N VAL A 14 -6.27 0.69 -17.35
CA VAL A 14 -7.70 0.78 -17.01
C VAL A 14 -8.53 -0.19 -17.85
N ILE A 15 -8.20 -0.36 -19.13
CA ILE A 15 -8.97 -1.23 -20.04
C ILE A 15 -8.76 -2.70 -19.66
N GLY A 16 -7.50 -3.12 -19.50
CA GLY A 16 -7.17 -4.47 -19.04
C GLY A 16 -7.84 -4.81 -17.70
N ASN A 17 -7.88 -3.86 -16.77
CA ASN A 17 -8.57 -4.02 -15.50
C ASN A 17 -10.08 -4.17 -15.67
N CYS A 18 -10.73 -3.36 -16.53
CA CYS A 18 -12.15 -3.50 -16.81
C CYS A 18 -12.50 -4.88 -17.39
N VAL A 19 -11.66 -5.40 -18.30
CA VAL A 19 -11.84 -6.75 -18.87
C VAL A 19 -11.67 -7.84 -17.82
N HIS A 20 -10.65 -7.72 -16.97
CA HIS A 20 -10.43 -8.66 -15.86
C HIS A 20 -11.62 -8.68 -14.89
N ILE A 21 -12.12 -7.51 -14.48
CA ILE A 21 -13.33 -7.39 -13.64
C ILE A 21 -14.54 -8.03 -14.31
N ALA A 22 -14.72 -7.81 -15.62
CA ALA A 22 -15.83 -8.42 -16.36
C ALA A 22 -15.73 -9.95 -16.38
N ARG A 23 -14.54 -10.54 -16.52
CA ARG A 23 -14.33 -11.99 -16.46
C ARG A 23 -14.61 -12.58 -15.08
N ILE A 24 -14.27 -11.85 -14.03
CA ILE A 24 -14.64 -12.23 -12.66
C ILE A 24 -16.17 -12.21 -12.50
N ALA A 25 -16.83 -11.14 -12.95
CA ALA A 25 -18.28 -10.97 -12.85
C ALA A 25 -19.08 -12.04 -13.62
N THR A 26 -18.54 -12.55 -14.73
CA THR A 26 -19.16 -13.63 -15.51
C THR A 26 -18.78 -15.03 -15.04
N GLY A 27 -17.93 -15.16 -14.01
CA GLY A 27 -17.47 -16.46 -13.49
C GLY A 27 -16.40 -17.15 -14.36
N GLY A 28 -15.82 -16.44 -15.34
CA GLY A 28 -14.71 -16.94 -16.16
C GLY A 28 -13.36 -16.90 -15.45
N GLU A 29 -13.21 -16.07 -14.42
CA GLU A 29 -12.02 -15.99 -13.56
C GLU A 29 -12.46 -15.94 -12.08
N GLN A 30 -11.65 -16.48 -11.17
CA GLN A 30 -11.93 -16.39 -9.73
C GLN A 30 -11.45 -15.06 -9.16
N GLU A 31 -12.29 -14.43 -8.35
CA GLU A 31 -11.88 -13.32 -7.49
C GLU A 31 -10.89 -13.85 -6.45
N THR A 32 -9.62 -13.44 -6.58
CA THR A 32 -8.60 -13.77 -5.58
C THR A 32 -8.66 -12.77 -4.44
N THR A 33 -9.75 -12.81 -3.65
CA THR A 33 -9.74 -12.16 -2.34
C THR A 33 -8.65 -12.83 -1.52
N LEU A 34 -7.51 -12.17 -1.37
CA LEU A 34 -6.51 -12.60 -0.41
C LEU A 34 -7.17 -12.54 0.97
N GLN A 35 -7.33 -13.70 1.62
CA GLN A 35 -7.84 -13.86 3.00
C GLN A 35 -7.16 -12.87 3.98
N HIS A 36 -5.94 -12.43 3.67
CA HIS A 36 -5.26 -11.31 4.29
C HIS A 36 -4.72 -10.36 3.22
N PRO A 37 -4.80 -9.02 3.38
CA PRO A 37 -4.16 -8.12 2.44
C PRO A 37 -2.68 -8.52 2.29
N ALA A 38 -2.18 -8.61 1.05
CA ALA A 38 -0.88 -9.20 0.68
C ALA A 38 0.31 -8.77 1.58
N LYS A 39 0.17 -7.62 2.25
CA LYS A 39 1.20 -6.97 3.07
C LYS A 39 0.94 -7.02 4.59
N ARG A 40 -0.06 -7.76 5.08
CA ARG A 40 -0.34 -7.85 6.54
C ARG A 40 0.83 -8.45 7.30
N LYS A 41 1.42 -9.54 6.79
CA LYS A 41 2.53 -10.25 7.46
C LYS A 41 3.78 -9.38 7.55
N SER A 42 4.17 -8.74 6.44
CA SER A 42 5.30 -7.81 6.40
C SER A 42 5.06 -6.56 7.24
N GLY A 43 3.83 -6.02 7.24
CA GLY A 43 3.44 -4.89 8.08
C GLY A 43 3.59 -5.19 9.58
N LYS A 44 3.11 -6.35 10.03
CA LYS A 44 3.27 -6.80 11.44
C LYS A 44 4.74 -6.99 11.81
N ALA A 45 5.53 -7.63 10.96
CA ALA A 45 6.96 -7.84 11.20
C ALA A 45 7.71 -6.51 11.36
N GLY A 46 7.46 -5.53 10.47
CA GLY A 46 8.07 -4.21 10.57
C GLY A 46 7.62 -3.42 11.80
N ALA A 47 6.35 -3.55 12.21
CA ALA A 47 5.85 -2.91 13.42
C ALA A 47 6.53 -3.46 14.68
N ARG A 48 6.67 -4.79 14.78
CA ARG A 48 7.37 -5.45 15.88
C ARG A 48 8.82 -4.99 15.99
N ALA A 49 9.55 -5.03 14.88
CA ALA A 49 10.95 -4.60 14.84
C ALA A 49 11.13 -3.14 15.29
N ARG A 50 10.21 -2.22 14.91
CA ARG A 50 10.25 -0.83 15.39
C ARG A 50 9.97 -0.72 16.89
N GLN A 51 9.07 -1.55 17.41
CA GLN A 51 8.72 -1.53 18.84
C GLN A 51 9.87 -2.06 19.70
N GLU A 52 10.53 -3.13 19.27
CA GLU A 52 11.68 -3.74 19.96
C GLU A 52 12.93 -2.84 19.89
N ASN A 53 13.18 -2.18 18.76
CA ASN A 53 14.37 -1.34 18.56
C ASN A 53 14.23 0.12 19.04
N THR A 54 13.11 0.50 19.65
CA THR A 54 12.93 1.87 20.17
C THR A 54 12.59 1.89 21.64
N THR A 55 13.18 2.84 22.36
CA THR A 55 12.83 3.14 23.75
C THR A 55 11.67 4.14 23.82
N ALA A 56 11.01 4.23 24.98
CA ALA A 56 9.93 5.19 25.20
C ALA A 56 10.39 6.65 24.98
N ALA A 57 11.60 6.99 25.43
CA ALA A 57 12.19 8.32 25.25
C ALA A 57 12.42 8.63 23.76
N GLN A 58 12.95 7.67 23.00
CA GLN A 58 13.13 7.82 21.55
C GLN A 58 11.80 8.01 20.82
N ARG A 59 10.77 7.24 21.18
CA ARG A 59 9.41 7.40 20.62
C ARG A 59 8.85 8.80 20.89
N SER A 60 9.01 9.31 22.12
CA SER A 60 8.59 10.67 22.49
C SER A 60 9.31 11.74 21.66
N LYS A 61 10.63 11.60 21.46
CA LYS A 61 11.42 12.54 20.64
C LYS A 61 10.99 12.53 19.18
N ILE A 62 10.75 11.35 18.60
CA ILE A 62 10.27 11.20 17.21
C ILE A 62 8.89 11.84 17.06
N ALA A 63 7.97 11.58 18.00
CA ALA A 63 6.63 12.16 17.98
C ALA A 63 6.66 13.69 18.02
N ARG A 64 7.49 14.27 18.90
CA ARG A 64 7.66 15.74 19.00
C ARG A 64 8.21 16.35 17.72
N LYS A 65 9.22 15.71 17.11
CA LYS A 65 9.79 16.14 15.83
C LYS A 65 8.73 16.11 14.71
N ALA A 66 7.94 15.03 14.64
CA ALA A 66 6.88 14.89 13.65
C ALA A 66 5.76 15.92 13.83
N ALA A 67 5.38 16.22 15.08
CA ALA A 67 4.38 17.24 15.39
C ALA A 67 4.85 18.63 14.96
N ASN A 68 6.08 19.01 15.29
CA ASN A 68 6.66 20.29 14.86
C ASN A 68 6.73 20.40 13.33
N ALA A 69 7.11 19.34 12.63
CA ALA A 69 7.19 19.38 11.16
C ALA A 69 5.82 19.48 10.47
N ARG A 70 4.74 19.07 11.15
CA ARG A 70 3.39 19.05 10.58
C ARG A 70 2.57 20.27 10.96
N TRP A 71 2.79 20.80 12.16
CA TRP A 71 1.93 21.82 12.77
C TRP A 71 2.68 23.05 13.28
N GLY A 72 4.01 23.00 13.34
CA GLY A 72 4.87 24.11 13.77
C GLY A 72 5.40 24.91 12.59
#